data_AF-A0A7J8JCX2-F1
#
_entry.id   AF-A0A7J8JCX2-F1
#
_cell.length_a   1.000
_cell.length_b   1.000
_cell.length_c   1.000
_cell.angle_alpha   90.00
_cell.angle_beta   90.00
_cell.angle_gamma   90.00
#
_symmetry.space_group_name_H-M   'P 1'
#
loop_
_entity.id
_entity.type
_entity.pdbx_description
1 polymer ?
#
loop_
_entity_poly.entity_id
_entity_poly.type
_entity_poly.pdbx_seq_one_letter_code
_entity_poly.pdbx_strand_id
1 'polypeptide(L)'
;MGHLQPVDVCTFSTTGKLLRFGFSAMFGFGGRTLALAERHRWMSPNQRRDFAVIKALAHLKPEDCEISFLPFNGSPDLQQRKAQRSPKSDCNDQWQMIQGQFLNVSIMAIPCLCSVAPRGLAPNTRLNNGSMALIIARNTSRPEFIKHLKRYASVKNQFSFPFVETYTVEEVKVYPRNKTSGHSPEDQRHETASEKSFPWNVDGDLMEVASEVHVKLHPKLINLYGGSIEEMNDSKVTCDCL
;
A
#
# COMPACT_ATOMS: atom_id res chain seq x y z
N MET A 1 2.64 -13.89 28.84
CA MET A 1 1.69 -12.89 28.29
C MET A 1 2.53 -11.76 27.75
N GLY A 2 2.30 -11.31 26.51
CA GLY A 2 3.13 -10.29 25.86
C GLY A 2 3.05 -8.93 26.54
N HIS A 3 3.96 -8.02 26.18
CA HIS A 3 3.93 -6.64 26.62
C HIS A 3 2.90 -5.84 25.82
N LEU A 4 2.28 -4.85 26.46
CA LEU A 4 1.48 -3.85 25.75
C LEU A 4 2.41 -2.96 24.93
N GLN A 5 2.27 -3.00 23.62
CA GLN A 5 3.01 -2.15 22.68
C GLN A 5 2.04 -1.15 22.04
N PRO A 6 2.34 0.16 22.10
CA PRO A 6 1.56 1.15 21.36
C PRO A 6 1.77 0.94 19.86
N VAL A 7 0.71 1.16 19.07
CA VAL A 7 0.72 0.98 17.61
C VAL A 7 0.02 2.15 16.92
N ASP A 8 0.64 2.63 15.85
CA ASP A 8 0.13 3.65 14.95
C ASP A 8 -1.02 3.08 14.09
N VAL A 9 -2.05 3.89 13.84
CA VAL A 9 -3.23 3.46 13.09
C VAL A 9 -3.57 4.50 12.03
N CYS A 10 -3.97 4.08 10.84
CA CYS A 10 -4.46 4.96 9.80
C CYS A 10 -5.98 5.11 9.86
N THR A 11 -6.47 6.33 9.63
CA THR A 11 -7.85 6.57 9.20
C THR A 11 -7.90 6.66 7.69
N PHE A 12 -8.87 5.98 7.08
CA PHE A 12 -9.23 6.09 5.67
C PHE A 12 -10.52 6.90 5.57
N SER A 13 -10.53 7.96 4.79
CA SER A 13 -11.69 8.84 4.65
C SER A 13 -11.86 9.32 3.21
N THR A 14 -13.08 9.72 2.85
CA THR A 14 -13.37 10.36 1.56
C THR A 14 -14.31 11.53 1.77
N THR A 15 -14.02 12.69 1.17
CA THR A 15 -14.86 13.90 1.26
C THR A 15 -15.24 14.27 2.71
N GLY A 16 -14.30 14.10 3.65
CA GLY A 16 -14.50 14.36 5.08
C GLY A 16 -15.28 13.28 5.85
N LYS A 17 -15.73 12.20 5.20
CA LYS A 17 -16.40 11.06 5.86
C LYS A 17 -15.39 9.95 6.16
N LEU A 18 -15.33 9.53 7.42
CA LEU A 18 -14.55 8.36 7.83
C LEU A 18 -15.13 7.10 7.17
N LEU A 19 -14.28 6.33 6.51
CA LEU A 19 -14.62 5.04 5.91
C LEU A 19 -14.29 3.90 6.88
N ARG A 20 -13.04 3.87 7.37
CA ARG A 20 -12.56 2.86 8.33
C ARG A 20 -11.23 3.24 8.96
N PHE A 21 -10.86 2.52 10.00
CA PHE A 21 -9.48 2.44 10.47
C PHE A 21 -8.76 1.26 9.79
N GLY A 22 -7.43 1.31 9.78
CA GLY A 22 -6.60 0.19 9.36
C GLY A 22 -5.10 0.48 9.46
N PHE A 23 -4.28 -0.46 9.02
CA PHE A 23 -2.82 -0.36 9.08
C PHE A 23 -2.15 -0.34 7.71
N SER A 24 -2.83 -0.89 6.71
CA SER A 24 -2.30 -1.10 5.38
C SER A 24 -3.35 -0.88 4.32
N ALA A 25 -2.94 -0.31 3.20
CA ALA A 25 -3.78 -0.19 2.03
C ALA A 25 -3.01 -0.37 0.72
N MET A 26 -3.67 -0.94 -0.27
CA MET A 26 -3.17 -1.04 -1.63
C MET A 26 -4.23 -0.61 -2.64
N PHE A 27 -3.84 0.29 -3.52
CA PHE A 27 -4.60 0.76 -4.67
C PHE A 27 -3.93 0.32 -5.98
N GLY A 28 -4.73 0.04 -7.02
CA GLY A 28 -4.25 -0.52 -8.28
C GLY A 28 -4.18 -2.05 -8.24
N PHE A 29 -3.01 -2.64 -8.56
CA PHE A 29 -2.84 -4.09 -8.66
C PHE A 29 -3.28 -4.84 -7.39
N GLY A 30 -2.86 -4.40 -6.20
CA GLY A 30 -3.24 -5.03 -4.94
C GLY A 30 -4.76 -5.01 -4.68
N GLY A 31 -5.40 -3.88 -4.93
CA GLY A 31 -6.86 -3.73 -4.81
C GLY A 31 -7.64 -4.58 -5.81
N ARG A 32 -7.26 -4.55 -7.10
CA ARG A 32 -7.92 -5.36 -8.15
C ARG A 32 -7.71 -6.85 -7.95
N THR A 33 -6.53 -7.26 -7.47
CA THR A 33 -6.26 -8.67 -7.15
C THR A 33 -7.19 -9.14 -6.03
N LEU A 34 -7.36 -8.34 -4.97
CA LEU A 34 -8.32 -8.67 -3.92
C LEU A 34 -9.76 -8.71 -4.45
N ALA A 35 -10.19 -7.73 -5.24
CA ALA A 35 -11.52 -7.72 -5.83
C ALA A 35 -11.80 -8.98 -6.67
N LEU A 36 -10.82 -9.44 -7.45
CA LEU A 36 -10.93 -10.70 -8.20
C LEU A 36 -11.05 -11.90 -7.26
N ALA A 37 -10.23 -11.98 -6.21
CA ALA A 37 -10.30 -13.06 -5.22
C ALA A 37 -11.67 -13.09 -4.51
N GLU A 38 -12.22 -11.93 -4.18
CA GLU A 38 -13.52 -11.79 -3.52
C GLU A 38 -14.69 -12.21 -4.41
N ARG A 39 -14.60 -12.01 -5.73
CA ARG A 39 -15.59 -12.53 -6.68
C ARG A 39 -15.53 -14.06 -6.87
N HIS A 40 -14.45 -14.72 -6.42
CA HIS A 40 -14.21 -16.16 -6.62
C HIS A 40 -14.09 -16.92 -5.29
N ARG A 41 -14.90 -16.57 -4.28
CA ARG A 41 -14.91 -17.24 -2.96
C ARG A 41 -15.25 -18.74 -3.01
N TRP A 42 -15.76 -19.25 -4.12
CA TRP A 42 -16.02 -20.68 -4.33
C TRP A 42 -14.74 -21.53 -4.42
N MET A 43 -13.58 -20.91 -4.71
CA MET A 43 -12.29 -21.57 -4.69
C MET A 43 -11.71 -21.62 -3.26
N SER A 44 -10.89 -22.64 -2.97
CA SER A 44 -10.12 -22.68 -1.71
C SER A 44 -9.20 -21.44 -1.56
N PRO A 45 -8.87 -21.00 -0.33
CA PRO A 45 -8.13 -19.76 -0.13
C PRO A 45 -6.82 -19.63 -0.93
N ASN A 46 -6.03 -20.70 -1.03
CA ASN A 46 -4.76 -20.68 -1.76
C ASN A 46 -4.99 -20.63 -3.28
N GLN A 47 -5.84 -21.49 -3.81
CA GLN A 47 -6.20 -21.48 -5.23
C GLN A 47 -6.80 -20.15 -5.66
N ARG A 48 -7.64 -19.55 -4.82
CA ARG A 48 -8.26 -18.25 -5.04
C ARG A 48 -7.25 -17.12 -5.15
N ARG A 49 -6.24 -17.10 -4.27
CA ARG A 49 -5.14 -16.13 -4.29
C ARG A 49 -4.31 -16.28 -5.57
N ASP A 50 -3.91 -17.51 -5.90
CA ASP A 50 -3.09 -17.78 -7.09
C ASP A 50 -3.84 -17.40 -8.38
N PHE A 51 -5.10 -17.82 -8.49
CA PHE A 51 -5.98 -17.46 -9.60
C PHE A 51 -6.10 -15.94 -9.74
N ALA A 52 -6.38 -15.23 -8.65
CA ALA A 52 -6.56 -13.79 -8.68
C ALA A 52 -5.28 -13.06 -9.11
N VAL A 53 -4.11 -13.47 -8.60
CA VAL A 53 -2.81 -12.90 -8.98
C VAL A 53 -2.51 -13.14 -10.46
N ILE A 54 -2.69 -14.38 -10.93
CA ILE A 54 -2.44 -14.74 -12.34
C ILE A 54 -3.36 -13.93 -13.27
N LYS A 55 -4.66 -13.86 -12.93
CA LYS A 55 -5.65 -13.12 -13.72
C LYS A 55 -5.37 -11.61 -13.70
N ALA A 56 -5.03 -11.05 -12.54
CA ALA A 56 -4.64 -9.64 -12.43
C ALA A 56 -3.37 -9.31 -13.23
N LEU A 57 -2.41 -10.24 -13.32
CA LEU A 57 -1.20 -10.08 -14.13
C LEU A 57 -1.48 -10.19 -15.62
N ALA A 58 -2.35 -11.11 -16.04
CA ALA A 58 -2.77 -11.26 -17.44
C ALA A 58 -3.42 -9.96 -17.96
N HIS A 59 -4.22 -9.30 -17.11
CA HIS A 59 -4.88 -8.03 -17.40
C HIS A 59 -4.21 -6.82 -16.70
N LEU A 60 -2.88 -6.86 -16.54
CA LEU A 60 -2.13 -5.80 -15.87
C LEU A 60 -2.36 -4.45 -16.56
N LYS A 61 -2.90 -3.49 -15.80
CA LYS A 61 -3.22 -2.13 -16.27
C LYS A 61 -2.89 -1.10 -15.19
N PRO A 62 -2.27 0.04 -15.53
CA PRO A 62 -2.08 1.11 -14.56
C PRO A 62 -3.37 1.91 -14.35
N GLU A 63 -3.54 2.44 -13.15
CA GLU A 63 -4.51 3.50 -12.87
C GLU A 63 -3.83 4.87 -13.05
N ASP A 64 -4.56 5.82 -13.64
CA ASP A 64 -4.13 7.22 -13.73
C ASP A 64 -4.63 7.93 -12.47
N CYS A 65 -3.73 8.41 -11.63
CA CYS A 65 -4.11 9.12 -10.41
C CYS A 65 -3.13 10.25 -10.07
N GLU A 66 -3.58 11.12 -9.18
CA GLU A 66 -2.76 12.07 -8.47
C GLU A 66 -2.56 11.57 -7.04
N ILE A 67 -1.33 11.63 -6.55
CA ILE A 67 -0.95 11.23 -5.20
C ILE A 67 -0.31 12.44 -4.54
N SER A 68 -1.00 12.99 -3.56
CA SER A 68 -0.46 14.05 -2.70
C SER A 68 -0.07 13.43 -1.36
N PHE A 69 1.06 13.78 -0.78
CA PHE A 69 1.49 13.25 0.51
C PHE A 69 2.28 14.26 1.33
N LEU A 70 2.22 14.11 2.66
CA LEU A 70 3.01 14.87 3.61
C LEU A 70 4.23 14.03 4.05
N PRO A 71 5.45 14.42 3.68
CA PRO A 71 6.66 13.67 4.07
C PRO A 71 6.91 13.73 5.59
N PHE A 72 7.34 12.61 6.16
CA PHE A 72 7.72 12.54 7.58
C PHE A 72 9.07 13.21 7.79
N ASN A 73 9.10 14.29 8.57
CA ASN A 73 10.30 15.11 8.79
C ASN A 73 11.42 14.42 9.58
N GLY A 74 11.14 13.29 10.24
CA GLY A 74 12.14 12.49 10.97
C GLY A 74 12.93 11.49 10.10
N SER A 75 12.71 11.45 8.78
CA SER A 75 13.41 10.52 7.89
C SER A 75 14.83 11.02 7.48
N PRO A 76 15.87 10.17 7.53
CA PRO A 76 17.20 10.52 7.03
C PRO A 76 17.23 10.88 5.53
N ASP A 77 16.28 10.38 4.72
CA ASP A 77 16.18 10.71 3.29
C ASP A 77 15.91 12.20 3.04
N LEU A 78 15.18 12.87 3.93
CA LEU A 78 14.95 14.32 3.86
C LEU A 78 16.20 15.11 4.22
N GLN A 79 17.05 14.62 5.11
CA GLN A 79 18.30 15.29 5.46
C GLN A 79 19.27 15.33 4.26
N GLN A 80 19.30 14.26 3.46
CA GLN A 80 20.15 14.18 2.26
C GLN A 80 19.66 15.12 1.14
N ARG A 81 18.34 15.26 0.94
CA ARG A 81 17.77 16.24 -0.01
C ARG A 81 17.87 17.69 0.47
N LYS A 82 17.77 17.95 1.79
CA LYS A 82 17.93 19.29 2.38
C LYS A 82 19.37 19.81 2.25
N ALA A 83 20.37 18.93 2.23
CA ALA A 83 21.78 19.32 2.02
C ALA A 83 22.07 19.94 0.63
N GLN A 84 21.18 19.77 -0.35
CA GLN A 84 21.31 20.35 -1.70
C GLN A 84 20.44 21.59 -1.95
N ARG A 85 19.66 22.05 -0.97
CA ARG A 85 18.84 23.28 -1.09
C ARG A 85 19.19 24.28 0.01
N SER A 86 19.34 25.54 -0.37
CA SER A 86 19.66 26.66 0.52
C SER A 86 18.63 26.83 1.64
N PRO A 87 19.04 27.32 2.83
CA PRO A 87 18.14 27.50 3.95
C PRO A 87 17.28 28.75 3.72
N LYS A 88 16.01 28.54 3.42
CA LYS A 88 14.97 29.58 3.58
C LYS A 88 13.90 29.06 4.52
N SER A 89 13.54 29.90 5.48
CA SER A 89 12.65 29.61 6.60
C SER A 89 11.18 29.45 6.21
N ASP A 90 10.46 28.80 7.13
CA ASP A 90 9.01 28.79 7.37
C ASP A 90 8.07 28.07 6.38
N CYS A 91 7.84 26.77 6.63
CA CYS A 91 6.53 26.23 7.05
C CYS A 91 6.62 24.70 7.20
N ASN A 92 6.35 24.21 8.41
CA ASN A 92 6.08 22.80 8.74
C ASN A 92 4.73 22.44 8.10
N ASP A 93 4.70 21.95 6.84
CA ASP A 93 3.63 21.13 6.21
C ASP A 93 3.63 21.19 4.67
N GLN A 94 4.79 21.09 4.02
CA GLN A 94 4.82 21.15 2.55
C GLN A 94 4.41 19.79 1.93
N TRP A 95 3.15 19.68 1.55
CA TRP A 95 2.64 18.58 0.73
C TRP A 95 3.43 18.46 -0.58
N GLN A 96 3.80 17.24 -0.93
CA GLN A 96 4.35 16.89 -2.25
C GLN A 96 3.26 16.25 -3.08
N MET A 97 3.30 16.46 -4.40
CA MET A 97 2.34 15.89 -5.34
C MET A 97 3.08 15.17 -6.46
N ILE A 98 2.59 13.97 -6.78
CA ILE A 98 3.05 13.17 -7.90
C ILE A 98 1.82 12.73 -8.69
N GLN A 99 1.86 12.92 -10.01
CA GLN A 99 0.81 12.49 -10.92
C GLN A 99 1.36 11.49 -11.93
N GLY A 100 0.51 10.56 -12.37
CA GLY A 100 0.82 9.68 -13.49
C GLY A 100 0.07 8.35 -13.47
N GLN A 101 0.63 7.39 -14.19
CA GLN A 101 0.11 6.05 -14.31
C GLN A 101 0.85 5.09 -13.37
N PHE A 102 0.12 4.43 -12.49
CA PHE A 102 0.67 3.56 -11.46
C PHE A 102 0.06 2.17 -11.53
N LEU A 103 0.91 1.15 -11.51
CA LEU A 103 0.46 -0.24 -11.41
C LEU A 103 0.00 -0.56 -9.99
N ASN A 104 0.66 -0.01 -8.98
CA ASN A 104 0.32 -0.25 -7.59
C ASN A 104 0.76 0.93 -6.71
N VAL A 105 -0.07 1.28 -5.73
CA VAL A 105 0.26 2.24 -4.67
C VAL A 105 -0.01 1.52 -3.35
N SER A 106 1.03 1.37 -2.53
CA SER A 106 0.97 0.71 -1.23
C SER A 106 1.21 1.74 -0.13
N ILE A 107 0.34 1.79 0.87
CA ILE A 107 0.41 2.68 2.03
C ILE A 107 0.43 1.80 3.29
N MET A 108 1.53 1.77 4.02
CA MET A 108 1.80 0.76 5.04
C MET A 108 2.31 1.37 6.34
N ALA A 109 1.49 1.38 7.39
CA ALA A 109 1.85 1.78 8.76
C ALA A 109 2.50 0.66 9.58
N ILE A 110 2.45 -0.58 9.08
CA ILE A 110 3.16 -1.72 9.66
C ILE A 110 3.92 -2.47 8.57
N PRO A 111 4.89 -3.34 8.93
CA PRO A 111 5.68 -4.07 7.92
C PRO A 111 4.89 -4.99 6.98
N CYS A 112 3.69 -5.44 7.38
CA CYS A 112 2.80 -6.31 6.60
C CYS A 112 3.47 -7.62 6.16
N LEU A 113 3.93 -8.43 7.13
CA LEU A 113 4.50 -9.76 6.88
C LEU A 113 3.40 -10.73 6.42
N CYS A 114 3.74 -11.57 5.45
CA CYS A 114 2.88 -12.67 5.01
C CYS A 114 3.73 -13.77 4.37
N SER A 115 3.13 -14.93 4.09
CA SER A 115 3.84 -16.08 3.49
C SER A 115 4.52 -15.78 2.15
N VAL A 116 4.03 -14.79 1.41
CA VAL A 116 4.61 -14.35 0.11
C VAL A 116 5.62 -13.21 0.24
N ALA A 117 5.68 -12.56 1.40
CA ALA A 117 6.61 -11.48 1.72
C ALA A 117 7.12 -11.67 3.16
N PRO A 118 8.06 -12.61 3.40
CA PRO A 118 8.51 -12.97 4.75
C PRO A 118 9.20 -11.83 5.48
N ARG A 119 9.76 -10.85 4.76
CA ARG A 119 10.31 -9.62 5.34
C ARG A 119 9.30 -8.47 5.40
N GLY A 120 8.08 -8.70 4.96
CA GLY A 120 7.04 -7.68 4.86
C GLY A 120 7.02 -6.94 3.51
N LEU A 121 5.86 -6.37 3.19
CA LEU A 121 5.69 -5.46 2.04
C LEU A 121 6.40 -4.12 2.29
N ALA A 122 6.51 -3.69 3.55
CA ALA A 122 7.19 -2.47 3.97
C ALA A 122 8.16 -2.73 5.14
N PRO A 123 9.26 -3.48 4.92
CA PRO A 123 10.17 -3.95 5.97
C PRO A 123 10.77 -2.85 6.85
N ASN A 124 10.83 -1.61 6.35
CA ASN A 124 11.47 -0.48 7.03
C ASN A 124 10.48 0.30 7.92
N THR A 125 9.20 -0.05 7.90
CA THR A 125 8.18 0.60 8.75
C THR A 125 8.30 0.12 10.19
N ARG A 126 7.91 0.96 11.16
CA ARG A 126 7.88 0.63 12.59
C ARG A 126 6.47 0.81 13.11
N LEU A 127 6.13 0.08 14.17
CA LEU A 127 4.76 0.05 14.69
C LEU A 127 4.33 1.37 15.35
N ASN A 128 5.24 2.23 15.79
CA ASN A 128 4.92 3.30 16.75
C ASN A 128 5.77 4.58 16.61
N ASN A 129 6.32 4.81 15.42
CA ASN A 129 7.23 5.94 15.18
C ASN A 129 6.54 7.16 14.54
N GLY A 130 5.21 7.12 14.39
CA GLY A 130 4.43 8.20 13.81
C GLY A 130 4.65 8.37 12.31
N SER A 131 5.05 7.30 11.60
CA SER A 131 5.24 7.34 10.15
C SER A 131 4.68 6.09 9.45
N MET A 132 4.37 6.23 8.16
CA MET A 132 4.02 5.11 7.28
C MET A 132 4.85 5.15 5.99
N ALA A 133 4.95 4.00 5.33
CA ALA A 133 5.61 3.88 4.04
C ALA A 133 4.59 4.07 2.91
N LEU A 134 4.90 4.96 1.98
CA LEU A 134 4.25 5.08 0.68
C LEU A 134 5.17 4.48 -0.39
N ILE A 135 4.76 3.36 -0.97
CA ILE A 135 5.51 2.64 -2.02
C ILE A 135 4.71 2.71 -3.32
N ILE A 136 5.30 3.34 -4.33
CA ILE A 136 4.66 3.60 -5.62
C ILE A 136 5.35 2.76 -6.68
N ALA A 137 4.60 1.90 -7.38
CA ALA A 137 5.05 1.23 -8.59
C ALA A 137 4.44 1.90 -9.81
N ARG A 138 5.25 2.65 -10.55
CA ARG A 138 4.86 3.29 -11.82
C ARG A 138 4.59 2.27 -12.92
N ASN A 139 3.96 2.76 -13.99
CA ASN A 139 3.74 1.97 -15.19
C ASN A 139 5.06 1.38 -15.73
N THR A 140 5.05 0.08 -16.00
CA THR A 140 6.19 -0.68 -16.54
C THR A 140 5.67 -1.91 -17.28
N SER A 141 6.57 -2.65 -17.93
CA SER A 141 6.20 -3.90 -18.62
C SER A 141 5.79 -4.99 -17.63
N ARG A 142 4.90 -5.90 -18.06
CA ARG A 142 4.45 -7.04 -17.25
C ARG A 142 5.61 -7.92 -16.74
N PRO A 143 6.64 -8.27 -17.54
CA PRO A 143 7.78 -9.03 -17.03
C PRO A 143 8.56 -8.29 -15.94
N GLU A 144 8.77 -6.98 -16.08
CA GLU A 144 9.45 -6.18 -15.04
C GLU A 144 8.63 -6.10 -13.76
N PHE A 145 7.31 -5.93 -13.87
CA PHE A 145 6.42 -5.95 -12.71
C PHE A 145 6.42 -7.32 -12.01
N ILE A 146 6.42 -8.43 -12.75
CA ILE A 146 6.54 -9.79 -12.19
C ILE A 146 7.89 -9.97 -11.47
N LYS A 147 9.00 -9.47 -12.03
CA LYS A 147 10.31 -9.49 -11.37
C LYS A 147 10.27 -8.74 -10.04
N HIS A 148 9.57 -7.60 -9.99
CA HIS A 148 9.34 -6.85 -8.76
C HIS A 148 8.50 -7.66 -7.74
N LEU A 149 7.38 -8.27 -8.14
CA LEU A 149 6.57 -9.08 -7.22
C LEU A 149 7.36 -10.27 -6.65
N LYS A 150 8.13 -10.99 -7.48
CA LYS A 150 8.98 -12.10 -7.02
C LYS A 150 10.07 -11.65 -6.04
N ARG A 151 10.43 -10.36 -6.02
CA ARG A 151 11.46 -9.83 -5.14
C ARG A 151 11.03 -9.81 -3.67
N TYR A 152 9.73 -9.77 -3.38
CA TYR A 152 9.22 -9.84 -1.99
C TYR A 152 9.54 -11.17 -1.29
N ALA A 153 9.62 -12.27 -2.04
CA ALA A 153 10.00 -13.59 -1.53
C ALA A 153 11.53 -13.77 -1.37
N SER A 154 12.32 -12.73 -1.62
CA SER A 154 13.79 -12.78 -1.68
C SER A 154 14.43 -11.88 -0.62
N VAL A 155 15.70 -12.14 -0.30
CA VAL A 155 16.54 -11.31 0.59
C VAL A 155 17.02 -10.01 -0.08
N LYS A 156 16.92 -9.91 -1.40
CA LYS A 156 17.34 -8.72 -2.15
C LYS A 156 16.35 -7.56 -1.93
N ASN A 157 16.82 -6.32 -1.97
CA ASN A 157 15.96 -5.14 -1.83
C ASN A 157 14.82 -5.16 -2.88
N GLN A 158 13.56 -5.09 -2.42
CA GLN A 158 12.35 -5.03 -3.27
C GLN A 158 12.13 -3.68 -3.94
N PHE A 159 12.77 -2.63 -3.44
CA PHE A 159 12.62 -1.27 -3.94
C PHE A 159 13.69 -0.89 -4.99
N SER A 160 14.63 -1.81 -5.29
CA SER A 160 15.71 -1.57 -6.24
C SER A 160 15.27 -1.71 -7.71
N PHE A 161 14.23 -0.99 -8.12
CA PHE A 161 13.72 -0.94 -9.49
C PHE A 161 13.48 0.52 -9.90
N PRO A 162 13.80 0.93 -11.14
CA PRO A 162 13.71 2.33 -11.56
C PRO A 162 12.27 2.86 -11.62
N PHE A 163 11.27 1.97 -11.62
CA PHE A 163 9.85 2.32 -11.61
C PHE A 163 9.23 2.25 -10.20
N VAL A 164 10.02 1.95 -9.16
CA VAL A 164 9.55 1.88 -7.77
C VAL A 164 10.11 3.05 -6.98
N GLU A 165 9.23 3.81 -6.35
CA GLU A 165 9.57 4.93 -5.48
C GLU A 165 9.05 4.66 -4.06
N THR A 166 9.82 5.05 -3.05
CA THR A 166 9.45 4.88 -1.64
C THR A 166 9.58 6.19 -0.88
N TYR A 167 8.57 6.51 -0.09
CA TYR A 167 8.52 7.71 0.74
C TYR A 167 8.12 7.32 2.17
N THR A 168 8.73 7.97 3.16
CA THR A 168 8.25 7.94 4.55
C THR A 168 7.35 9.15 4.77
N VAL A 169 6.09 8.93 5.13
CA VAL A 169 5.02 9.93 5.10
C VAL A 169 4.12 9.87 6.33
N GLU A 170 3.41 10.95 6.60
CA GLU A 170 2.43 11.07 7.70
C GLU A 170 0.99 11.04 7.18
N GLU A 171 0.78 11.57 5.97
CA GLU A 171 -0.52 11.63 5.31
C GLU A 171 -0.38 11.37 3.81
N VAL A 172 -1.38 10.73 3.23
CA VAL A 172 -1.46 10.45 1.78
C VAL A 172 -2.89 10.69 1.30
N LYS A 173 -3.04 11.38 0.17
CA LYS A 173 -4.27 11.51 -0.58
C LYS A 173 -4.06 10.90 -1.95
N VAL A 174 -4.94 9.98 -2.33
CA VAL A 174 -4.94 9.37 -3.65
C VAL A 174 -6.23 9.77 -4.35
N TYR A 175 -6.08 10.45 -5.48
CA TYR A 175 -7.17 10.92 -6.30
C TYR A 175 -7.15 10.20 -7.66
N PRO A 176 -8.01 9.18 -7.86
CA PRO A 176 -8.17 8.53 -9.15
C PRO A 176 -8.68 9.53 -10.20
N ARG A 177 -8.04 9.58 -11.37
CA ARG A 177 -8.48 10.43 -12.47
C ARG A 177 -9.43 9.64 -13.36
N ASN A 178 -10.67 10.09 -13.45
CA ASN A 178 -11.65 9.50 -14.36
C ASN A 178 -11.19 9.71 -15.80
N LYS A 179 -10.97 8.61 -16.53
CA LYS A 179 -10.82 8.65 -17.98
C LYS A 179 -12.21 8.83 -18.58
N THR A 180 -12.53 10.04 -19.04
CA THR A 180 -13.58 10.21 -20.05
C THR A 180 -13.15 9.44 -21.31
N SER A 181 -13.95 8.42 -21.66
CA SER A 181 -14.01 7.70 -22.94
C SER A 181 -12.73 7.04 -23.50
N GLY A 182 -12.77 5.70 -23.55
CA GLY A 182 -11.92 4.87 -24.40
C GLY A 182 -12.40 3.43 -24.31
N HIS A 183 -13.59 3.15 -24.85
CA HIS A 183 -14.19 1.83 -24.86
C HIS A 183 -13.38 0.89 -25.77
N SER A 184 -12.90 -0.21 -25.21
CA SER A 184 -12.51 -1.41 -25.97
C SER A 184 -13.64 -2.43 -25.78
N PRO A 185 -14.31 -2.91 -26.84
CA PRO A 185 -15.63 -3.53 -26.74
C PRO A 185 -15.62 -5.05 -26.49
N GLU A 186 -14.76 -5.60 -25.62
CA GLU A 186 -14.67 -7.08 -25.51
C GLU A 186 -14.93 -7.72 -24.15
N ASP A 187 -15.17 -6.98 -23.05
CA ASP A 187 -15.39 -7.64 -21.74
C ASP A 187 -16.62 -7.19 -20.93
N GLN A 188 -17.60 -6.51 -21.54
CA GLN A 188 -18.82 -6.09 -20.83
C GLN A 188 -20.02 -6.98 -21.14
N ARG A 189 -20.13 -8.11 -20.42
CA ARG A 189 -21.45 -8.66 -20.09
C ARG A 189 -21.59 -8.56 -18.57
N HIS A 190 -22.42 -7.61 -18.13
CA HIS A 190 -22.74 -7.22 -16.76
C HIS A 190 -21.87 -6.16 -16.08
N GLU A 191 -21.76 -4.95 -16.62
CA GLU A 191 -21.63 -3.74 -15.78
C GLU A 191 -22.53 -2.64 -16.38
N THR A 192 -23.75 -2.53 -15.83
CA THR A 192 -24.58 -1.32 -15.97
C THR A 192 -23.75 -0.11 -15.54
N ALA A 193 -23.97 1.04 -16.20
CA ALA A 193 -23.29 2.32 -15.98
C ALA A 193 -23.30 2.78 -14.50
N SER A 194 -22.42 2.18 -13.70
CA SER A 194 -22.09 2.55 -12.34
C SER A 194 -20.97 3.57 -12.42
N GLU A 195 -21.01 4.59 -11.57
CA GLU A 195 -19.82 5.39 -11.28
C GLU A 195 -18.64 4.43 -11.07
N LYS A 196 -17.56 4.64 -11.81
CA LYS A 196 -16.42 3.72 -11.82
C LYS A 196 -15.76 3.77 -10.45
N SER A 197 -16.16 2.86 -9.57
CA SER A 197 -15.56 2.68 -8.26
C SER A 197 -14.22 1.98 -8.41
N PHE A 198 -13.25 2.36 -7.57
CA PHE A 198 -11.93 1.76 -7.59
C PHE A 198 -11.75 0.85 -6.38
N PRO A 199 -11.29 -0.39 -6.57
CA PRO A 199 -11.06 -1.31 -5.48
C PRO A 199 -9.78 -0.96 -4.74
N TRP A 200 -9.88 -0.97 -3.42
CA TRP A 200 -8.83 -0.83 -2.43
C TRP A 200 -8.79 -2.11 -1.61
N ASN A 201 -7.58 -2.61 -1.38
CA ASN A 201 -7.34 -3.62 -0.35
C ASN A 201 -6.91 -2.89 0.91
N VAL A 202 -7.71 -2.90 1.97
CA VAL A 202 -7.39 -2.31 3.27
C VAL A 202 -7.33 -3.44 4.30
N ASP A 203 -6.14 -3.76 4.80
CA ASP A 203 -5.89 -4.88 5.73
C ASP A 203 -6.43 -6.25 5.26
N GLY A 204 -6.54 -6.47 3.95
CA GLY A 204 -7.11 -7.69 3.37
C GLY A 204 -8.62 -7.62 3.10
N ASP A 205 -9.28 -6.53 3.47
CA ASP A 205 -10.68 -6.29 3.17
C ASP A 205 -10.86 -5.42 1.92
N LEU A 206 -11.88 -5.74 1.13
CA LEU A 206 -12.21 -5.00 -0.08
C LEU A 206 -13.02 -3.74 0.28
N MET A 207 -12.52 -2.59 -0.12
CA MET A 207 -13.20 -1.31 -0.06
C MET A 207 -13.30 -0.73 -1.48
N GLU A 208 -14.45 -0.21 -1.88
CA GLU A 208 -14.66 0.34 -3.22
C GLU A 208 -15.03 1.83 -3.11
N VAL A 209 -14.19 2.70 -3.67
CA VAL A 209 -14.36 4.17 -3.60
C VAL A 209 -14.10 4.79 -4.98
N ALA A 210 -15.00 5.65 -5.45
CA ALA A 210 -14.89 6.36 -6.73
C ALA A 210 -14.12 7.70 -6.63
N SER A 211 -14.06 8.28 -5.44
CA SER A 211 -13.49 9.60 -5.13
C SER A 211 -12.10 9.53 -4.48
N GLU A 212 -11.57 10.69 -4.09
CA GLU A 212 -10.34 10.79 -3.28
C GLU A 212 -10.42 9.91 -2.04
N VAL A 213 -9.34 9.18 -1.75
CA VAL A 213 -9.12 8.54 -0.45
C VAL A 213 -7.98 9.27 0.26
N HIS A 214 -8.29 9.82 1.44
CA HIS A 214 -7.34 10.41 2.35
C HIS A 214 -7.00 9.43 3.46
N VAL A 215 -5.73 9.08 3.55
CA VAL A 215 -5.12 8.21 4.56
C VAL A 215 -4.28 9.09 5.48
N LYS A 216 -4.64 9.10 6.76
CA LYS A 216 -3.94 9.87 7.80
C LYS A 216 -3.51 8.94 8.92
N LEU A 217 -2.23 9.00 9.28
CA LEU A 217 -1.69 8.24 10.40
C LEU A 217 -2.01 8.94 11.73
N HIS A 218 -2.34 8.14 12.74
CA HIS A 218 -2.54 8.53 14.13
C HIS A 218 -1.51 7.81 14.98
N PRO A 219 -0.48 8.51 15.48
CA PRO A 219 0.58 7.87 16.25
C PRO A 219 0.05 7.25 17.54
N LYS A 220 0.43 6.00 17.81
CA LYS A 220 0.20 5.29 19.09
C LYS A 220 -1.27 5.29 19.53
N LEU A 221 -2.19 5.20 18.58
CA LEU A 221 -3.63 5.31 18.83
C LEU A 221 -4.17 4.13 19.67
N ILE A 222 -3.61 2.94 19.48
CA ILE A 222 -4.05 1.72 20.19
C ILE A 222 -2.86 1.00 20.83
N ASN A 223 -3.15 0.06 21.73
CA ASN A 223 -2.16 -0.85 22.28
C ASN A 223 -2.47 -2.29 21.85
N LEU A 224 -1.47 -3.02 21.38
CA LEU A 224 -1.55 -4.45 21.08
C LEU A 224 -0.66 -5.24 22.03
N TYR A 225 -1.02 -6.50 22.29
CA TYR A 225 -0.15 -7.41 23.02
C TYR A 225 0.84 -8.05 22.04
N GLY A 226 2.15 -7.93 22.32
CA GLY A 226 3.21 -8.47 21.48
C GLY A 226 4.50 -8.76 22.26
N GLY A 227 5.36 -9.63 21.71
CA GLY A 227 6.73 -9.82 22.20
C GLY A 227 7.67 -8.79 21.58
N SER A 228 8.75 -8.40 22.27
CA SER A 228 9.78 -7.58 21.64
C SER A 228 10.57 -8.42 20.63
N ILE A 229 10.90 -7.86 19.45
CA ILE A 229 11.81 -8.52 18.49
C ILE A 229 13.17 -8.83 19.13
N GLU A 230 13.58 -8.05 20.15
CA GLU A 230 14.84 -8.27 20.88
C GLU A 230 14.83 -9.56 21.70
N GLU A 231 13.66 -10.06 22.11
CA GLU A 231 13.51 -11.32 22.87
C GLU A 231 13.47 -12.57 21.98
N MET A 232 13.33 -12.40 20.66
CA MET A 232 13.18 -13.51 19.71
C MET A 232 14.51 -14.10 19.23
N ASN A 233 15.64 -13.45 19.54
CA ASN A 233 16.97 -13.99 19.24
C ASN A 233 17.41 -15.13 20.20
N ASP A 234 16.70 -15.34 21.31
CA ASP A 234 17.01 -16.39 22.30
C ASP A 234 16.13 -17.64 22.19
N SER A 235 15.22 -17.71 21.23
CA SER A 235 14.41 -18.91 21.04
C SER A 235 14.24 -19.29 19.57
N LYS A 236 14.71 -20.49 19.20
CA LYS A 236 14.28 -21.21 18.00
C LYS A 236 12.76 -21.40 18.10
N VAL A 237 11.98 -20.47 17.55
CA VAL A 237 10.52 -20.62 17.45
C VAL A 237 10.17 -20.94 16.00
N THR A 238 9.81 -22.20 15.77
CA THR A 238 9.00 -22.62 14.63
C THR A 238 7.58 -22.08 14.83
N CYS A 239 7.16 -21.05 14.08
CA CYS A 239 5.74 -20.67 13.98
C CYS A 239 5.10 -21.59 12.94
N ASP A 240 4.45 -22.65 13.39
CA ASP A 240 3.37 -23.29 12.65
C ASP A 240 2.11 -22.49 12.93
N CYS A 241 1.75 -21.67 11.97
CA CYS A 241 0.63 -20.74 12.09
C CYS A 241 -0.32 -21.08 10.94
N LEU A 242 -1.39 -21.81 11.31
CA LEU A 242 -2.50 -22.38 10.49
C LEU A 242 -3.15 -21.36 9.54
#